data_AF-A0A8J3DFB3-F1
#
_entry.id   AF-A0A8J3DFB3-F1
#
_cell.length_a   1.000
_cell.length_b   1.000
_cell.length_c   1.000
_cell.angle_alpha   90.00
_cell.angle_beta   90.00
_cell.angle_gamma   90.00
#
_symmetry.space_group_name_H-M   'P 1'
#
loop_
_entity.id
_entity.type
_entity.pdbx_description
1 polymer ?
#
loop_
_entity_poly.entity_id
_entity_poly.type
_entity_poly.pdbx_seq_one_letter_code
_entity_poly.pdbx_strand_id
1 'polypeptide(L)'
;MPMELATYLIENHLTPVEFARAIGVKSRSTIPRYLSGERMPTGAIVRRIETATGGKVTARDLRHTYLERQNRPRFTREIEDPTPFPWSRHEWEEDEEAEAALRTMIAEAREGDCASPPLQLAIDELGDAVTTDIEQRHFQLHGRLSDAQSLVQFANDARTKRGEPPIDYPGVRPIYVNKKKDRPYGYGRQVVQEDS
;
A
#
# COMPACT_ATOMS: atom_id res chain seq x y z
N MET A 1 -17.74 -28.62 10.15
CA MET A 1 -16.70 -27.85 10.88
C MET A 1 -17.18 -26.42 10.97
N PRO A 2 -17.10 -25.74 12.13
CA PRO A 2 -17.40 -24.31 12.20
C PRO A 2 -16.47 -23.54 11.26
N MET A 3 -17.01 -22.57 10.52
CA MET A 3 -16.25 -21.78 9.55
C MET A 3 -15.87 -20.43 10.15
N GLU A 4 -14.59 -20.24 10.44
CA GLU A 4 -14.11 -18.96 10.96
C GLU A 4 -14.18 -17.86 9.89
N LEU A 5 -14.51 -16.64 10.32
CA LEU A 5 -14.53 -15.48 9.43
C LEU A 5 -13.14 -15.23 8.81
N ALA A 6 -12.05 -15.50 9.55
CA ALA A 6 -10.69 -15.36 9.03
C ALA A 6 -10.45 -16.30 7.84
N THR A 7 -10.79 -17.58 7.98
CA THR A 7 -10.67 -18.59 6.92
C THR A 7 -11.47 -18.20 5.69
N TYR A 8 -12.70 -17.72 5.89
CA TYR A 8 -13.54 -17.25 4.78
C TYR A 8 -12.88 -16.11 3.99
N LEU A 9 -12.28 -15.13 4.67
CA LEU A 9 -11.60 -14.02 4.01
C LEU A 9 -10.40 -14.49 3.18
N ILE A 10 -9.65 -15.47 3.69
CA ILE A 10 -8.49 -16.05 3.00
C ILE A 10 -8.93 -16.81 1.76
N GLU A 11 -9.91 -17.72 1.87
CA GLU A 11 -10.40 -18.53 0.75
C GLU A 11 -10.99 -17.70 -0.40
N ASN A 12 -11.51 -16.50 -0.09
CA ASN A 12 -12.13 -15.63 -1.08
C ASN A 12 -11.21 -14.46 -1.50
N HIS A 13 -9.94 -14.46 -1.06
CA HIS A 13 -8.97 -13.40 -1.34
C HIS A 13 -9.47 -11.98 -0.99
N LEU A 14 -10.19 -11.85 0.12
CA LEU A 14 -10.76 -10.58 0.57
C LEU A 14 -9.95 -9.99 1.73
N THR A 15 -9.55 -8.73 1.62
CA THR A 15 -9.01 -8.01 2.77
C THR A 15 -10.12 -7.66 3.77
N PRO A 16 -9.81 -7.50 5.07
CA PRO A 16 -10.79 -7.05 6.06
C PRO A 16 -11.46 -5.72 5.71
N VAL A 17 -10.74 -4.83 5.02
CA VAL A 17 -11.24 -3.52 4.60
C VAL A 17 -12.25 -3.65 3.47
N GLU A 18 -11.97 -4.47 2.47
CA GLU A 18 -12.91 -4.77 1.38
C GLU A 18 -14.16 -5.43 1.91
N PHE A 19 -14.01 -6.43 2.79
CA PHE A 19 -15.17 -7.08 3.39
C PHE A 19 -15.99 -6.12 4.25
N ALA A 20 -15.35 -5.24 5.03
CA ALA A 20 -16.05 -4.20 5.80
C ALA A 20 -16.89 -3.28 4.90
N ARG A 21 -16.35 -2.89 3.73
CA ARG A 21 -17.08 -2.10 2.73
C ARG A 21 -18.25 -2.89 2.15
N ALA A 22 -18.05 -4.17 1.83
CA ALA A 22 -19.09 -5.04 1.28
C ALA A 22 -20.30 -5.17 2.21
N ILE A 23 -20.08 -5.25 3.53
CA ILE A 23 -21.17 -5.32 4.53
C ILE A 23 -21.66 -3.94 5.01
N GLY A 24 -21.19 -2.86 4.40
CA GLY A 24 -21.63 -1.49 4.71
C GLY A 24 -21.26 -1.01 6.12
N VAL A 25 -20.07 -1.37 6.61
CA VAL A 25 -19.53 -0.90 7.89
C VAL A 25 -18.67 0.35 7.67
N LYS A 26 -18.93 1.41 8.43
CA LYS A 26 -18.25 2.71 8.28
C LYS A 26 -16.77 2.68 8.67
N SER A 27 -16.42 1.93 9.74
CA SER A 27 -15.06 1.90 10.26
C SER A 27 -14.26 0.71 9.71
N ARG A 28 -13.06 1.00 9.18
CA ARG A 28 -12.11 0.02 8.64
C ARG A 28 -11.56 -0.93 9.72
N SER A 29 -11.55 -0.52 10.99
CA SER A 29 -11.03 -1.32 12.11
C SER A 29 -12.05 -2.31 12.68
N THR A 30 -13.29 -2.31 12.19
CA THR A 30 -14.38 -3.11 12.77
C THR A 30 -14.18 -4.60 12.54
N ILE A 31 -13.88 -5.02 11.31
CA ILE A 31 -13.63 -6.44 10.98
C ILE A 31 -12.39 -6.96 11.71
N PRO A 32 -11.23 -6.25 11.71
CA PRO A 32 -10.08 -6.66 12.51
C PRO A 32 -10.40 -6.94 13.98
N ARG A 33 -11.25 -6.11 14.62
CA ARG A 33 -11.69 -6.33 16.01
C ARG A 33 -12.55 -7.57 16.22
N TYR A 34 -13.31 -7.98 15.21
CA TYR A 34 -14.07 -9.22 15.25
C TYR A 34 -13.15 -10.43 15.07
N LEU A 35 -12.20 -10.34 14.13
CA LEU A 35 -11.21 -11.38 13.88
C LEU A 35 -10.29 -11.62 15.08
N SER A 36 -9.89 -10.56 15.80
CA SER A 36 -9.07 -10.66 17.00
C SER A 36 -9.85 -11.12 18.24
N GLY A 37 -11.19 -11.12 18.18
CA GLY A 37 -12.05 -11.37 19.34
C GLY A 37 -12.08 -10.22 20.35
N GLU A 38 -11.54 -9.04 20.02
CA GLU A 38 -11.61 -7.83 20.86
C GLU A 38 -13.06 -7.37 21.05
N ARG A 39 -13.92 -7.61 20.05
CA ARG A 39 -15.34 -7.21 20.10
C ARG A 39 -16.25 -8.29 19.51
N MET A 40 -17.41 -8.49 20.14
CA MET A 40 -18.51 -9.27 19.56
C MET A 40 -19.33 -8.42 18.58
N PRO A 41 -19.63 -8.88 17.35
CA PRO A 41 -20.51 -8.18 16.43
C PRO A 41 -21.95 -8.08 16.96
N THR A 42 -22.64 -6.98 16.65
CA THR A 42 -24.06 -6.81 16.99
C THR A 42 -24.94 -7.68 16.09
N GLY A 43 -26.16 -8.01 16.52
CA GLY A 43 -27.06 -8.86 15.73
C GLY A 43 -27.38 -8.34 14.32
N ALA A 44 -27.39 -7.02 14.12
CA ALA A 44 -27.54 -6.43 12.79
C ALA A 44 -26.31 -6.70 11.89
N ILE A 45 -25.10 -6.63 12.45
CA ILE A 45 -23.86 -6.92 11.73
C ILE A 45 -23.71 -8.41 11.45
N VAL A 46 -24.08 -9.28 12.41
CA VAL A 46 -24.10 -10.74 12.22
C VAL A 46 -24.93 -11.12 11.00
N ARG A 47 -26.17 -10.59 10.87
CA ARG A 47 -27.02 -10.87 9.70
C ARG A 47 -26.39 -10.41 8.38
N ARG A 48 -25.68 -9.29 8.39
CA ARG A 48 -24.98 -8.79 7.18
C ARG A 48 -23.81 -9.68 6.80
N ILE A 49 -23.04 -10.16 7.79
CA ILE A 49 -21.96 -11.12 7.57
C ILE A 49 -22.53 -12.43 7.02
N GLU A 50 -23.58 -12.98 7.64
CA GLU A 50 -24.25 -14.20 7.15
C GLU A 50 -24.76 -14.02 5.72
N THR A 51 -25.40 -12.89 5.41
CA THR A 51 -25.89 -12.59 4.06
C THR A 51 -24.75 -12.49 3.05
N ALA A 52 -23.69 -11.73 3.38
CA ALA A 52 -22.55 -11.52 2.48
C ALA A 52 -21.69 -12.78 2.27
N THR A 53 -21.72 -13.71 3.22
CA THR A 53 -21.01 -15.00 3.12
C THR A 53 -21.88 -16.14 2.58
N GLY A 54 -23.14 -15.87 2.21
CA GLY A 54 -24.08 -16.90 1.76
C GLY A 54 -24.37 -17.96 2.83
N GLY A 55 -24.33 -17.57 4.11
CA GLY A 55 -24.52 -18.45 5.25
C GLY A 55 -23.32 -19.33 5.60
N LYS A 56 -22.17 -19.17 4.92
CA LYS A 56 -20.94 -19.92 5.25
C LYS A 56 -20.41 -19.56 6.64
N VAL A 57 -20.46 -18.28 7.02
CA VAL A 57 -20.07 -17.82 8.36
C VAL A 57 -21.35 -17.52 9.15
N THR A 58 -21.63 -18.32 10.17
CA THR A 58 -22.85 -18.21 10.98
C THR A 58 -22.63 -17.43 12.29
N ALA A 59 -23.71 -17.00 12.92
CA ALA A 59 -23.70 -16.42 14.26
C ALA A 59 -23.02 -17.32 15.30
N ARG A 60 -23.17 -18.64 15.15
CA ARG A 60 -22.55 -19.64 16.04
C ARG A 60 -21.03 -19.61 15.92
N ASP A 61 -20.51 -19.51 14.69
CA ASP A 61 -19.08 -19.48 14.42
C ASP A 61 -18.45 -18.21 14.99
N LEU A 62 -19.07 -17.04 14.75
CA LEU A 62 -18.62 -15.76 15.29
C LEU A 62 -18.57 -15.76 16.82
N ARG A 63 -19.56 -16.39 17.48
CA ARG A 63 -19.59 -16.53 18.94
C ARG A 63 -18.50 -17.47 19.44
N HIS A 64 -18.24 -18.57 18.71
CA HIS A 64 -17.19 -19.52 19.04
C HIS A 64 -15.82 -18.84 19.02
N THR A 65 -15.46 -18.19 17.90
CA THR A 65 -14.20 -17.47 17.76
C THR A 65 -14.04 -16.41 18.84
N TYR A 66 -15.09 -15.66 19.18
CA TYR A 66 -15.05 -14.69 20.26
C TYR A 66 -14.72 -15.33 21.62
N LEU A 67 -15.40 -16.43 21.98
CA LEU A 67 -15.17 -17.11 23.25
C LEU A 67 -13.78 -17.76 23.33
N GLU A 68 -13.29 -18.37 22.25
CA GLU A 68 -11.94 -18.93 22.18
C GLU A 68 -10.87 -17.87 22.40
N ARG A 69 -11.02 -16.69 21.78
CA ARG A 69 -10.06 -15.59 21.91
C ARG A 69 -10.10 -14.96 23.30
N GLN A 70 -11.28 -14.84 23.92
CA GLN A 70 -11.41 -14.32 25.29
C GLN A 70 -10.85 -15.28 26.34
N ASN A 71 -10.94 -16.59 26.10
CA ASN A 71 -10.41 -17.62 27.00
C ASN A 71 -8.92 -17.91 26.77
N ARG A 72 -8.31 -17.37 25.70
CA ARG A 72 -6.88 -17.53 25.47
C ARG A 72 -6.12 -16.82 26.60
N PRO A 73 -5.23 -17.50 27.34
CA PRO A 73 -4.47 -16.86 28.41
C PRO A 73 -3.69 -15.67 27.82
N ARG A 74 -3.87 -14.48 28.40
CA ARG A 74 -3.18 -13.24 27.98
C ARG A 74 -1.65 -13.31 28.10
N PHE A 75 -1.12 -14.39 28.68
CA PHE A 75 0.29 -14.57 29.02
C PHE A 75 0.81 -15.93 28.52
N THR A 76 1.04 -16.04 27.23
CA THR A 76 2.16 -16.87 26.72
C THR A 76 2.95 -15.96 25.79
N ARG A 77 3.94 -15.29 26.38
CA ARG A 77 4.89 -14.40 25.73
C ARG A 77 5.99 -15.22 25.04
N GLU A 78 5.64 -16.39 24.49
CA GLU A 78 6.48 -17.12 23.56
C GLU A 78 6.03 -16.68 22.17
N ILE A 79 6.87 -15.83 21.59
CA ILE A 79 6.71 -15.26 20.26
C ILE A 79 7.02 -16.38 19.27
N GLU A 80 6.11 -17.33 19.12
CA GLU A 80 5.96 -18.04 17.86
C GLU A 80 4.96 -17.24 17.05
N ASP A 81 5.46 -16.21 16.38
CA ASP A 81 4.70 -15.44 15.41
C ASP A 81 4.26 -16.41 14.29
N PRO A 82 2.96 -16.50 14.03
CA PRO A 82 2.56 -15.75 12.86
C PRO A 82 1.28 -15.00 13.16
N THR A 83 1.33 -13.69 13.02
CA THR A 83 0.16 -12.89 12.64
C THR A 83 -0.72 -13.73 11.70
N PRO A 84 -1.95 -14.13 12.13
CA PRO A 84 -2.76 -15.14 11.44
C PRO A 84 -3.38 -14.62 10.15
N PHE A 85 -2.90 -13.48 9.68
CA PHE A 85 -3.46 -12.72 8.60
C PHE A 85 -2.44 -12.68 7.48
N PRO A 86 -2.64 -13.47 6.41
CA PRO A 86 -1.72 -13.48 5.27
C PRO A 86 -1.64 -12.12 4.55
N TRP A 87 -2.46 -11.13 4.90
CA TRP A 87 -2.37 -9.75 4.42
C TRP A 87 -1.55 -8.81 5.32
N SER A 88 -1.19 -9.21 6.55
CA SER A 88 -0.24 -8.43 7.38
C SER A 88 1.20 -8.86 7.14
N ARG A 89 1.41 -10.09 6.67
CA ARG A 89 2.57 -10.41 5.85
C ARG A 89 2.26 -9.89 4.46
N HIS A 90 2.61 -8.64 4.16
CA HIS A 90 3.23 -8.50 2.85
C HIS A 90 4.39 -9.49 2.93
N GLU A 91 4.29 -10.58 2.19
CA GLU A 91 5.48 -11.28 1.75
C GLU A 91 6.30 -10.20 1.08
N TRP A 92 7.18 -9.59 1.87
CA TRP A 92 8.51 -9.26 1.43
C TRP A 92 9.12 -10.62 1.06
N GLU A 93 8.64 -11.27 0.00
CA GLU A 93 9.58 -11.79 -0.97
C GLU A 93 10.34 -10.54 -1.37
N GLU A 94 11.39 -10.28 -0.59
CA GLU A 94 12.65 -9.73 -1.03
C GLU A 94 12.55 -9.19 -2.45
N ASP A 95 12.00 -7.98 -2.60
CA ASP A 95 12.55 -7.09 -3.61
C ASP A 95 14.00 -6.92 -3.14
N GLU A 96 14.88 -7.87 -3.48
CA GLU A 96 16.32 -7.76 -3.26
C GLU A 96 16.78 -6.42 -3.81
N GLU A 97 16.11 -5.91 -4.85
CA GLU A 97 16.24 -4.54 -5.37
C GLU A 97 15.89 -3.45 -4.35
N ALA A 98 14.82 -3.60 -3.56
CA ALA A 98 14.44 -2.65 -2.52
C ALA A 98 15.33 -2.74 -1.29
N GLU A 99 15.73 -3.94 -0.86
CA GLU A 99 16.72 -4.11 0.22
C GLU A 99 18.12 -3.65 -0.22
N ALA A 100 18.53 -3.93 -1.46
CA ALA A 100 19.79 -3.45 -2.02
C ALA A 100 19.77 -1.94 -2.23
N ALA A 101 18.63 -1.36 -2.63
CA ALA A 101 18.44 0.08 -2.66
C ALA A 101 18.55 0.68 -1.25
N LEU A 102 17.90 0.09 -0.25
CA LEU A 102 17.98 0.54 1.14
C LEU A 102 19.40 0.43 1.71
N ARG A 103 20.10 -0.67 1.43
CA ARG A 103 21.51 -0.86 1.83
C ARG A 103 22.42 0.14 1.12
N THR A 104 22.22 0.36 -0.18
CA THR A 104 22.96 1.37 -0.95
C THR A 104 22.70 2.77 -0.39
N MET A 105 21.46 3.12 -0.05
CA MET A 105 21.12 4.41 0.56
C MET A 105 21.74 4.60 1.95
N ILE A 106 21.73 3.58 2.81
CA ILE A 106 22.36 3.63 4.14
C ILE A 106 23.89 3.70 4.03
N ALA A 107 24.48 3.05 3.02
CA ALA A 107 25.90 3.09 2.74
C ALA A 107 26.36 4.43 2.15
N GLU A 108 25.61 4.99 1.18
CA GLU A 108 25.85 6.31 0.58
C GLU A 108 25.80 7.42 1.63
N ALA A 109 24.91 7.31 2.62
CA ALA A 109 24.89 8.24 3.72
C ALA A 109 26.20 8.20 4.55
N ARG A 110 27.01 7.13 4.53
CA ARG A 110 28.14 6.93 5.44
C ARG A 110 29.52 7.26 4.86
N GLU A 111 29.71 7.21 3.54
CA GLU A 111 31.01 7.45 2.90
C GLU A 111 31.15 8.86 2.32
N GLY A 112 31.60 9.80 3.16
CA GLY A 112 32.08 11.12 2.75
C GLY A 112 30.98 12.15 2.49
N ASP A 113 31.32 13.43 2.68
CA ASP A 113 30.42 14.60 2.69
C ASP A 113 29.73 14.93 1.33
N CYS A 114 29.62 13.97 0.41
CA CYS A 114 29.13 14.19 -0.94
C CYS A 114 27.92 13.29 -1.21
N ALA A 115 26.78 13.88 -1.59
CA ALA A 115 25.66 13.11 -2.13
C ALA A 115 26.12 12.28 -3.35
N SER A 116 25.51 11.11 -3.57
CA SER A 116 25.83 10.30 -4.75
C SER A 116 25.58 11.11 -6.04
N PRO A 117 26.35 10.88 -7.12
CA PRO A 117 26.22 11.68 -8.35
C PRO A 117 24.79 11.80 -8.90
N PRO A 118 23.94 10.76 -8.89
CA PRO A 118 22.54 10.89 -9.32
C PRO A 118 21.72 11.80 -8.40
N LEU A 119 21.97 11.74 -7.09
CA LEU A 119 21.27 12.57 -6.11
C LEU A 119 21.72 14.03 -6.20
N GLN A 120 23.01 14.28 -6.41
CA GLN A 120 23.52 15.62 -6.69
C GLN A 120 22.87 16.20 -7.95
N LEU A 121 22.76 15.41 -9.02
CA LEU A 121 22.06 15.83 -10.24
C LEU A 121 20.59 16.16 -9.98
N ALA A 122 19.90 15.38 -9.13
CA ALA A 122 18.51 15.65 -8.74
C ALA A 122 18.37 16.93 -7.89
N ILE A 123 19.34 17.20 -7.00
CA ILE A 123 19.39 18.45 -6.22
C ILE A 123 19.62 19.65 -7.15
N ASP A 124 20.58 19.55 -8.06
CA ASP A 124 20.87 20.61 -9.04
C ASP A 124 19.66 20.87 -9.97
N GLU A 125 18.93 19.81 -10.32
CA GLU A 125 17.72 19.87 -11.14
C GLU A 125 16.56 20.59 -10.43
N LEU A 126 16.40 20.38 -9.13
CA LEU A 126 15.33 20.97 -8.33
C LEU A 126 15.70 22.38 -7.80
N GLY A 127 16.98 22.71 -7.73
CA GLY A 127 17.50 24.01 -7.30
C GLY A 127 16.96 24.43 -5.93
N ASP A 128 16.44 25.65 -5.83
CA ASP A 128 15.95 26.27 -4.59
C ASP A 128 14.75 25.54 -3.94
N ALA A 129 14.14 24.58 -4.64
CA ALA A 129 13.08 23.76 -4.07
C ALA A 129 13.59 22.78 -3.00
N VAL A 130 14.89 22.48 -3.00
CA VAL A 130 15.52 21.53 -2.09
C VAL A 130 16.40 22.27 -1.10
N THR A 131 16.18 22.00 0.19
CA THR A 131 17.10 22.42 1.25
C THR A 131 17.80 21.18 1.81
N THR A 132 19.12 21.18 1.79
CA THR A 132 19.96 20.13 2.36
C THR A 132 20.38 20.53 3.77
N ASP A 133 20.02 19.71 4.75
CA ASP A 133 20.60 19.82 6.09
C ASP A 133 21.80 18.86 6.17
N ILE A 134 23.00 19.42 6.03
CA ILE A 134 24.26 18.67 6.01
C ILE A 134 24.48 17.98 7.36
N GLU A 135 24.08 18.61 8.47
CA GLU A 135 24.29 18.07 9.81
C GLU A 135 23.36 16.88 10.10
N GLN A 136 22.09 16.98 9.68
CA GLN A 136 21.10 15.94 9.93
C GLN A 136 20.99 14.91 8.81
N ARG A 137 21.69 15.11 7.68
CA ARG A 137 21.62 14.27 6.47
C ARG A 137 20.18 14.06 5.99
N HIS A 138 19.40 15.12 6.12
CA HIS A 138 17.99 15.16 5.76
C HIS A 138 17.80 16.09 4.56
N PHE A 139 16.93 15.67 3.65
CA PHE A 139 16.50 16.49 2.54
C PHE A 139 15.14 17.07 2.82
N GLN A 140 14.96 18.35 2.53
CA GLN A 140 13.65 18.99 2.56
C GLN A 140 13.26 19.43 1.17
N LEU A 141 12.13 18.92 0.67
CA LEU A 141 11.51 19.38 -0.56
C LEU A 141 10.36 20.32 -0.20
N HIS A 142 10.43 21.58 -0.61
CA HIS A 142 9.45 22.62 -0.25
C HIS A 142 9.20 22.72 1.27
N GLY A 143 10.25 22.61 2.08
CA GLY A 143 10.18 22.66 3.55
C GLY A 143 9.59 21.41 4.22
N ARG A 144 9.44 20.29 3.50
CA ARG A 144 9.00 19.00 4.06
C ARG A 144 10.11 17.96 3.97
N LEU A 145 10.34 17.26 5.08
CA LEU A 145 11.27 16.13 5.13
C LEU A 145 10.91 15.11 4.05
N SER A 146 11.87 14.78 3.21
CA SER A 146 11.73 13.89 2.06
C SER A 146 12.93 12.94 1.99
N ASP A 147 12.72 11.74 1.46
CA ASP A 147 13.80 10.79 1.17
C ASP A 147 14.45 11.06 -0.20
N ALA A 148 15.61 10.45 -0.43
CA ALA A 148 16.35 10.61 -1.69
C ALA A 148 15.56 10.08 -2.91
N GLN A 149 14.79 9.00 -2.74
CA GLN A 149 13.95 8.44 -3.80
C GLN A 149 12.87 9.43 -4.25
N SER A 150 12.22 10.09 -3.29
CA SER A 150 11.23 11.13 -3.55
C SER A 150 11.88 12.30 -4.29
N LEU A 151 13.04 12.78 -3.85
CA LEU A 151 13.77 13.84 -4.56
C LEU A 151 14.04 13.46 -6.02
N VAL A 152 14.61 12.28 -6.26
CA VAL A 152 14.92 11.83 -7.62
C VAL A 152 13.64 11.63 -8.44
N GLN A 153 12.56 11.13 -7.84
CA GLN A 153 11.26 11.02 -8.51
C GLN A 153 10.71 12.39 -8.94
N PHE A 154 10.78 13.40 -8.06
CA PHE A 154 10.36 14.77 -8.38
C PHE A 154 11.25 15.40 -9.46
N ALA A 155 12.56 15.17 -9.42
CA ALA A 155 13.48 15.60 -10.47
C ALA A 155 13.16 14.92 -11.81
N ASN A 156 12.88 13.61 -11.81
CA ASN A 156 12.49 12.85 -12.99
C ASN A 156 11.16 13.33 -13.59
N ASP A 157 10.20 13.70 -12.76
CA ASP A 157 8.94 14.30 -13.22
C ASP A 157 9.18 15.66 -13.91
N ALA A 158 10.09 16.48 -13.39
CA ALA A 158 10.49 17.75 -14.00
C ALA A 158 11.22 17.54 -15.35
N ARG A 159 12.19 16.61 -15.40
CA ARG A 159 12.92 16.22 -16.62
C ARG A 159 11.99 15.67 -17.69
N THR A 160 11.05 14.82 -17.30
CA THR A 160 10.06 14.24 -18.22
C THR A 160 9.18 15.31 -18.87
N LYS A 161 8.80 16.36 -18.13
CA LYS A 161 8.05 17.50 -18.69
C LYS A 161 8.86 18.30 -19.72
N ARG A 162 10.19 18.32 -19.60
CA ARG A 162 11.10 18.93 -20.59
C ARG A 162 11.53 17.99 -21.71
N GLY A 163 11.19 16.70 -21.63
CA GLY A 163 11.58 15.68 -22.60
C GLY A 163 13.02 15.17 -22.43
N GLU A 164 13.61 15.37 -21.26
CA GLU A 164 14.94 14.87 -20.90
C GLU A 164 14.86 13.43 -20.36
N PRO A 165 15.94 12.63 -20.47
CA PRO A 165 15.96 11.28 -19.92
C PRO A 165 15.92 11.31 -18.39
N PRO A 166 15.23 10.36 -17.73
CA PRO A 166 15.20 10.25 -16.28
C PRO A 166 16.59 9.91 -15.73
N ILE A 167 16.85 10.39 -14.51
CA ILE A 167 17.97 10.04 -13.66
C ILE A 167 17.72 8.62 -13.13
N ASP A 168 18.69 7.73 -13.34
CA ASP A 168 18.66 6.37 -12.81
C ASP A 168 19.03 6.38 -11.32
N TYR A 169 18.18 5.82 -10.48
CA TYR A 169 18.39 5.75 -9.04
C TYR A 169 17.73 4.51 -8.42
N PRO A 170 18.41 3.79 -7.50
CA PRO A 170 17.89 2.58 -6.89
C PRO A 170 16.50 2.77 -6.24
N GLY A 171 15.54 1.94 -6.66
CA GLY A 171 14.17 1.95 -6.17
C GLY A 171 13.26 3.04 -6.77
N VAL A 172 13.76 3.90 -7.65
CA VAL A 172 12.95 4.89 -8.38
C VAL A 172 12.62 4.35 -9.76
N ARG A 173 11.37 3.94 -9.97
CA ARG A 173 10.93 3.43 -11.28
C ARG A 173 10.71 4.62 -12.23
N PRO A 174 11.39 4.69 -13.39
CA PRO A 174 11.16 5.76 -14.35
C PRO A 174 9.70 5.73 -14.82
N ILE A 175 8.96 6.83 -14.62
CA ILE A 175 7.61 6.97 -15.15
C ILE A 175 7.75 7.26 -16.65
N TYR A 176 7.74 6.20 -17.47
CA TYR A 176 7.64 6.36 -18.90
C TYR A 176 6.26 6.91 -19.25
N VAL A 177 6.17 8.22 -19.50
CA VAL A 177 4.97 8.82 -20.06
C VAL A 177 4.80 8.24 -21.46
N ASN A 178 3.85 7.31 -21.57
CA ASN A 178 3.56 6.60 -22.80
C ASN A 178 2.96 7.61 -23.80
N LYS A 179 3.81 8.30 -24.58
CA LYS A 179 3.44 9.34 -25.56
C LYS A 179 2.44 8.88 -26.64
N LYS A 180 2.03 7.60 -26.65
CA LYS A 180 1.12 7.00 -27.64
C LYS A 180 -0.38 7.00 -27.28
N LYS A 181 -0.81 7.62 -26.18
CA LYS A 181 -2.25 7.66 -25.80
C LYS A 181 -2.95 9.03 -25.84
N ASP A 182 -2.33 10.07 -26.37
CA ASP A 182 -3.07 11.22 -26.92
C ASP A 182 -3.55 10.89 -28.33
N ARG A 183 -4.50 9.95 -28.45
CA ARG A 183 -5.46 10.04 -29.55
C ARG A 183 -6.61 10.88 -29.00
N PRO A 184 -6.96 12.03 -29.60
CA PRO A 184 -8.16 12.75 -29.19
C PRO A 184 -9.33 11.77 -29.35
N TYR A 185 -10.18 11.67 -28.33
CA TYR A 185 -11.47 11.00 -28.44
C TYR A 185 -12.28 11.71 -29.54
N GLY A 186 -12.06 11.29 -30.78
CA GLY A 186 -12.95 11.56 -31.89
C GLY A 186 -14.23 10.79 -31.63
N TYR A 187 -15.22 11.44 -31.03
CA TYR A 187 -16.61 11.03 -31.16
C TYR A 187 -16.98 11.19 -32.63
N GLY A 188 -16.71 10.14 -33.42
CA GLY A 188 -17.24 9.97 -34.76
C GLY A 188 -18.75 9.83 -34.67
N ARG A 189 -19.46 10.95 -34.85
CA ARG A 189 -20.90 10.97 -35.11
C ARG A 189 -21.12 10.26 -36.46
N GLN A 190 -21.64 9.04 -36.44
CA GLN A 190 -22.14 8.39 -37.65
C GLN A 190 -23.32 9.21 -38.16
N VAL A 191 -23.14 9.85 -39.31
CA VAL A 191 -24.24 10.42 -40.08
C VAL A 191 -24.90 9.23 -40.77
N VAL A 192 -26.09 8.86 -40.31
CA VAL A 192 -26.95 7.90 -40.99
C VAL A 192 -27.45 8.61 -42.27
N GLN A 193 -27.01 8.14 -43.43
CA GLN A 193 -27.65 8.49 -44.69
C GLN A 193 -28.97 7.73 -44.75
N GLU A 194 -30.08 8.46 -44.69
CA GLU A 194 -31.38 7.97 -45.11
C GLU A 194 -31.44 8.06 -46.64
N ASP A 195 -31.39 6.91 -47.31
CA ASP A 195 -31.68 6.81 -48.73
C ASP A 195 -33.19 7.00 -48.95
N SER A 196 -33.54 7.86 -49.91
CA SER A 196 -34.88 8.06 -50.48
C SER A 196 -34.95 7.49 -51.89
#